data_AF-A0A841EAT0-F1
#
_entry.id   AF-A0A841EAT0-F1
#
_cell.length_a   1.000
_cell.length_b   1.000
_cell.length_c   1.000
_cell.angle_alpha   90.00
_cell.angle_beta   90.00
_cell.angle_gamma   90.00
#
_symmetry.space_group_name_H-M   'P 1'
#
loop_
_entity.id
_entity.type
_entity.pdbx_description
1 polymer ?
#
loop_
_entity_poly.entity_id
_entity_poly.type
_entity_poly.pdbx_seq_one_letter_code
_entity_poly.pdbx_strand_id
1 'polypeptide(L)'
;MYDTPHPLARMTETQSERRGHAFLPPDEELIDIPGLFDQEETPDWLVMIHLHYFGFGIDWWVAELGQRKDAPGRWDAFGYRRIENDSAPVLTRFSLNDIEWLSVPIGPHPSDPILHLHHLAGVRSVVERDLHWSPAAAFECIPGMADKQNGATRA
;
A
#
# COMPACT_ATOMS: atom_id res chain seq x y z
N MET A 1 11.11 -18.23 22.54
CA MET A 1 9.82 -18.14 23.25
C MET A 1 8.78 -17.88 22.18
N TYR A 2 7.84 -18.79 21.98
CA TYR A 2 6.78 -18.61 20.99
C TYR A 2 5.83 -17.54 21.52
N ASP A 3 5.81 -16.37 20.86
CA ASP A 3 4.87 -15.29 21.13
C ASP A 3 3.46 -15.89 20.98
N THR A 4 2.62 -15.78 22.00
CA THR A 4 1.23 -16.24 21.89
C THR A 4 0.60 -15.43 20.77
N PRO A 5 -0.10 -16.04 19.77
CA PRO A 5 -0.71 -15.26 18.70
C PRO A 5 -1.65 -14.24 19.33
N HIS A 6 -1.24 -12.97 19.30
CA HIS A 6 -2.09 -11.88 19.75
C HIS A 6 -3.26 -11.80 18.77
N PRO A 7 -4.51 -11.73 19.27
CA PRO A 7 -5.67 -11.59 18.38
C PRO A 7 -5.47 -10.35 17.50
N LEU A 8 -5.71 -10.50 16.20
CA LEU A 8 -5.50 -9.41 15.26
C LEU A 8 -6.44 -8.26 15.61
N ALA A 9 -5.89 -7.11 16.04
CA ALA A 9 -6.69 -5.93 16.28
C ALA A 9 -7.01 -5.26 14.94
N ARG A 10 -8.31 -5.22 14.60
CA ARG A 10 -8.77 -4.54 13.39
C ARG A 10 -8.47 -3.05 13.46
N MET A 11 -8.18 -2.49 12.28
CA MET A 11 -7.89 -1.07 12.14
C MET A 11 -9.17 -0.24 12.37
N THR A 12 -9.04 0.89 13.06
CA THR A 12 -10.11 1.90 13.06
C THR A 12 -10.01 2.70 11.77
N GLU A 13 -10.98 2.49 10.87
CA GLU A 13 -11.02 3.11 9.55
C GLU A 13 -11.88 4.38 9.55
N THR A 14 -11.38 5.45 8.92
CA THR A 14 -12.07 6.74 8.83
C THR A 14 -12.71 6.99 7.48
N GLN A 15 -12.28 6.27 6.44
CA GLN A 15 -12.76 6.43 5.06
C GLN A 15 -13.44 5.16 4.51
N SER A 16 -13.77 4.17 5.36
CA SER A 16 -14.39 2.90 4.92
C SER A 16 -15.71 3.12 4.17
N GLU A 17 -16.55 4.05 4.65
CA GLU A 17 -17.81 4.43 3.98
C GLU A 17 -17.58 5.03 2.58
N ARG A 18 -16.47 5.76 2.38
CA ARG A 18 -16.14 6.36 1.09
C ARG A 18 -15.58 5.35 0.09
N ARG A 19 -14.71 4.44 0.56
CA ARG A 19 -14.14 3.36 -0.26
C ARG A 19 -15.18 2.29 -0.61
N GLY A 20 -16.12 2.03 0.31
CA GLY A 20 -17.08 0.93 0.20
C GLY A 20 -16.50 -0.44 0.55
N HIS A 21 -15.27 -0.51 1.06
CA HIS A 21 -14.62 -1.76 1.51
C HIS A 21 -13.65 -1.49 2.67
N ALA A 22 -13.27 -2.56 3.37
CA ALA A 22 -12.25 -2.52 4.42
C ALA A 22 -10.87 -2.21 3.84
N PHE A 23 -10.10 -1.38 4.54
CA PHE A 23 -8.75 -0.99 4.15
C PHE A 23 -7.80 -2.18 4.22
N LEU A 24 -7.84 -2.93 5.31
CA LEU A 24 -7.11 -4.18 5.44
C LEU A 24 -7.89 -5.34 4.81
N PRO A 25 -7.19 -6.39 4.34
CA PRO A 25 -7.85 -7.62 3.93
C PRO A 25 -8.47 -8.39 5.12
N PRO A 26 -9.28 -9.43 4.86
CA PRO A 26 -9.81 -10.34 5.89
C PRO A 26 -8.71 -10.99 6.76
N ASP A 27 -9.08 -11.53 7.92
CA ASP A 27 -8.07 -12.02 8.89
C ASP A 27 -7.35 -13.25 8.35
N GLU A 28 -8.07 -14.07 7.57
CA GLU A 28 -7.55 -15.23 6.86
C GLU A 28 -6.48 -14.87 5.81
N GLU A 29 -6.52 -13.69 5.22
CA GLU A 29 -5.50 -13.22 4.29
C GLU A 29 -4.34 -12.55 5.04
N LEU A 30 -4.63 -11.84 6.15
CA LEU A 30 -3.61 -11.15 6.95
C LEU A 30 -2.58 -12.12 7.57
N ILE A 31 -3.00 -13.32 7.94
CA ILE A 31 -2.10 -14.34 8.52
C ILE A 31 -1.07 -14.88 7.52
N ASP A 32 -1.30 -14.73 6.22
CA ASP A 32 -0.39 -15.17 5.17
C ASP A 32 0.61 -14.08 4.76
N ILE A 33 0.46 -12.86 5.30
CA ILE A 33 1.36 -11.74 5.04
C ILE A 33 2.51 -11.78 6.06
N PRO A 34 3.78 -11.73 5.60
CA PRO A 34 4.94 -11.73 6.48
C PRO A 34 4.89 -10.61 7.52
N GLY A 35 5.38 -10.91 8.72
CA GLY A 35 5.60 -9.93 9.77
C GLY A 35 6.70 -8.93 9.39
N LEU A 36 6.72 -7.76 10.05
CA LEU A 36 7.83 -6.84 9.88
C LEU A 36 9.17 -7.54 10.17
N PHE A 37 10.12 -7.33 9.27
CA PHE A 37 11.47 -7.88 9.25
C PHE A 37 11.58 -9.35 8.80
N ASP A 38 10.51 -9.98 8.33
CA ASP A 38 10.56 -11.39 7.87
C ASP A 38 11.23 -11.56 6.50
N GLN A 39 11.40 -10.50 5.71
CA GLN A 39 12.05 -10.52 4.39
C GLN A 39 13.39 -9.75 4.34
N GLU A 40 14.02 -9.41 5.47
CA GLU A 40 15.27 -8.59 5.48
C GLU A 40 16.45 -9.22 4.70
N GLU A 41 16.51 -10.54 4.61
CA GLU A 41 17.55 -11.26 3.86
C GLU A 41 17.22 -11.41 2.37
N THR A 42 16.00 -11.05 1.96
CA THR A 42 15.56 -11.16 0.56
C THR A 42 16.04 -9.94 -0.21
N PRO A 43 16.71 -10.13 -1.37
CA PRO A 43 17.08 -9.00 -2.22
C PRO A 43 15.86 -8.16 -2.57
N ASP A 44 15.95 -6.83 -2.45
CA ASP A 44 14.87 -5.86 -2.70
C ASP A 44 13.95 -6.21 -3.88
N TRP A 45 14.51 -6.59 -5.02
CA TRP A 45 13.75 -6.88 -6.23
C TRP A 45 12.96 -8.21 -6.16
N LEU A 46 13.36 -9.17 -5.32
CA LEU A 46 12.67 -10.45 -5.08
C LEU A 46 11.67 -10.41 -3.91
N VAL A 47 11.61 -9.30 -3.17
CA VAL A 47 10.66 -9.16 -2.06
C VAL A 47 9.24 -9.42 -2.57
N MET A 48 8.52 -10.31 -1.89
CA MET A 48 7.14 -10.62 -2.22
C MET A 48 6.24 -9.49 -1.78
N ILE A 49 5.45 -8.94 -2.71
CA ILE A 49 4.46 -7.89 -2.47
C ILE A 49 3.09 -8.53 -2.30
N HIS A 50 2.52 -8.41 -1.11
CA HIS A 50 1.25 -9.03 -0.75
C HIS A 50 0.04 -8.12 -0.97
N LEU A 51 0.20 -6.79 -0.83
CA LEU A 51 -0.88 -5.83 -1.04
C LEU A 51 -0.42 -4.65 -1.89
N HIS A 52 -1.36 -4.05 -2.60
CA HIS A 52 -1.18 -2.80 -3.29
C HIS A 52 -2.28 -1.81 -2.91
N TYR A 53 -1.86 -0.58 -2.63
CA TYR A 53 -2.74 0.55 -2.38
C TYR A 53 -2.38 1.67 -3.35
N PHE A 54 -3.37 2.43 -3.77
CA PHE A 54 -3.17 3.53 -4.72
C PHE A 54 -4.06 4.72 -4.38
N GLY A 55 -3.62 5.92 -4.74
CA GLY A 55 -4.40 7.14 -4.59
C GLY A 55 -3.64 8.37 -5.06
N PHE A 56 -4.31 9.24 -5.83
CA PHE A 56 -3.76 10.52 -6.31
C PHE A 56 -2.33 10.44 -6.90
N GLY A 57 -2.08 9.48 -7.78
CA GLY A 57 -0.76 9.30 -8.42
C GLY A 57 0.33 8.76 -7.48
N ILE A 58 -0.06 8.29 -6.29
CA ILE A 58 0.81 7.63 -5.33
C ILE A 58 0.42 6.15 -5.25
N ASP A 59 1.43 5.29 -5.27
CA ASP A 59 1.31 3.84 -5.09
C ASP A 59 2.08 3.40 -3.85
N TRP A 60 1.50 2.43 -3.14
CA TRP A 60 2.15 1.72 -2.04
C TRP A 60 2.04 0.21 -2.28
N TRP A 61 3.18 -0.47 -2.30
CA TRP A 61 3.29 -1.92 -2.40
C TRP A 61 3.78 -2.45 -1.06
N VAL A 62 2.98 -3.29 -0.41
CA VAL A 62 3.26 -3.80 0.93
C VAL A 62 3.85 -5.20 0.83
N ALA A 63 5.03 -5.37 1.40
CA ALA A 63 5.69 -6.66 1.52
C ALA A 63 5.43 -7.32 2.88
N GLU A 64 5.39 -6.50 3.94
CA GLU A 64 5.28 -6.97 5.31
C GLU A 64 4.33 -6.08 6.12
N LEU A 65 3.72 -6.66 7.14
CA LEU A 65 2.80 -5.97 8.05
C LEU A 65 3.16 -6.21 9.51
N GLY A 66 2.87 -5.23 10.35
CA GLY A 66 2.99 -5.37 11.80
C GLY A 66 2.00 -4.53 12.55
N GLN A 67 1.41 -5.11 13.58
CA GLN A 67 0.65 -4.35 14.58
C GLN A 67 1.58 -3.74 15.61
N ARG A 68 1.31 -2.49 15.95
CA ARG A 68 2.02 -1.80 17.03
C ARG A 68 1.57 -2.34 18.39
N LYS A 69 2.52 -2.91 19.14
CA LYS A 69 2.27 -3.45 20.49
C LYS A 69 1.76 -2.39 21.48
N ASP A 70 2.14 -1.13 21.30
CA ASP A 70 1.76 0.00 22.15
C ASP A 70 0.44 0.68 21.74
N ALA A 71 -0.11 0.34 20.57
CA ALA A 71 -1.33 0.95 20.05
C ALA A 71 -2.14 -0.07 19.21
N PRO A 72 -2.96 -0.94 19.85
CA PRO A 72 -3.80 -1.91 19.15
C PRO A 72 -4.65 -1.27 18.04
N GLY A 73 -4.73 -1.92 16.89
CA GLY A 73 -5.41 -1.39 15.70
C GLY A 73 -4.59 -0.36 14.92
N ARG A 74 -3.36 -0.04 15.36
CA ARG A 74 -2.37 0.66 14.53
C ARG A 74 -1.48 -0.35 13.81
N TRP A 75 -1.38 -0.16 12.51
CA TRP A 75 -0.66 -1.03 11.60
C TRP A 75 0.44 -0.24 10.89
N ASP A 76 1.62 -0.85 10.85
CA ASP A 76 2.72 -0.42 10.04
C ASP A 76 2.94 -1.43 8.91
N ALA A 77 3.42 -0.92 7.79
CA ALA A 77 3.82 -1.70 6.64
C ALA A 77 5.28 -1.43 6.31
N PHE A 78 5.95 -2.44 5.77
CA PHE A 78 7.22 -2.28 5.07
C PHE A 78 7.04 -2.69 3.62
N GLY A 79 7.62 -1.90 2.71
CA GLY A 79 7.52 -2.12 1.28
C GLY A 79 7.86 -0.88 0.48
N TYR A 80 7.37 -0.80 -0.75
CA TYR A 80 7.69 0.28 -1.66
C TYR A 80 6.61 1.36 -1.67
N ARG A 81 7.04 2.60 -1.87
CA ARG A 81 6.14 3.69 -2.24
C ARG A 81 6.65 4.44 -3.46
N ARG A 82 5.73 5.03 -4.22
CA ARG A 82 6.01 5.95 -5.33
C ARG A 82 5.05 7.11 -5.25
N ILE A 83 5.56 8.34 -5.26
CA ILE A 83 4.74 9.56 -5.07
C ILE A 83 4.38 10.21 -6.42
N GLU A 84 5.13 9.90 -7.48
CA GLU A 84 4.90 10.38 -8.84
C GLU A 84 5.32 9.30 -9.84
N ASN A 85 4.65 9.22 -11.00
CA ASN A 85 4.91 8.18 -12.01
C ASN A 85 6.38 8.11 -12.46
N ASP A 86 7.07 9.24 -12.52
CA ASP A 86 8.47 9.34 -12.96
C ASP A 86 9.49 9.16 -11.82
N SER A 87 9.03 8.98 -10.58
CA SER A 87 9.90 8.76 -9.42
C SER A 87 10.24 7.28 -9.25
N ALA A 88 11.49 7.00 -8.86
CA ALA A 88 11.89 5.66 -8.50
C ALA A 88 11.11 5.18 -7.26
N PRO A 89 10.69 3.91 -7.21
CA PRO A 89 10.07 3.36 -6.00
C PRO A 89 11.08 3.36 -4.86
N VAL A 90 10.62 3.77 -3.67
CA VAL A 90 11.46 3.83 -2.47
C VAL A 90 11.01 2.76 -1.49
N LEU A 91 11.90 1.85 -1.14
CA LEU A 91 11.71 0.88 -0.07
C LEU A 91 11.74 1.61 1.27
N THR A 92 10.67 1.49 2.05
CA THR A 92 10.51 2.23 3.31
C THR A 92 9.46 1.61 4.20
N ARG A 93 9.39 2.10 5.44
CA ARG A 93 8.31 1.80 6.38
C ARG A 93 7.31 2.95 6.38
N PHE A 94 6.02 2.63 6.48
CA PHE A 94 4.95 3.61 6.55
C PHE A 94 3.79 3.10 7.41
N SER A 95 3.04 4.03 8.01
CA SER A 95 1.84 3.67 8.77
C SER A 95 0.65 3.50 7.84
N LEU A 96 -0.02 2.35 7.93
CA LEU A 96 -1.26 2.11 7.17
C LEU A 96 -2.39 3.03 7.63
N ASN A 97 -2.42 3.40 8.91
CA ASN A 97 -3.41 4.35 9.39
C ASN A 97 -3.20 5.75 8.80
N ASP A 98 -1.96 6.21 8.65
CA ASP A 98 -1.68 7.54 8.10
C ASP A 98 -2.08 7.63 6.62
N ILE A 99 -1.84 6.56 5.84
CA ILE A 99 -2.30 6.51 4.45
C ILE A 99 -3.82 6.31 4.35
N GLU A 100 -4.44 5.58 5.28
CA GLU A 100 -5.90 5.43 5.32
C GLU A 100 -6.59 6.77 5.57
N TRP A 101 -5.98 7.62 6.38
CA TRP A 101 -6.45 8.97 6.69
C TRP A 101 -6.21 9.95 5.56
N LEU A 102 -5.36 9.61 4.58
CA LEU A 102 -5.01 10.52 3.51
C LEU A 102 -6.23 10.79 2.63
N SER A 103 -6.65 12.05 2.65
CA SER A 103 -7.75 12.57 1.84
C SER A 103 -7.31 13.85 1.17
N VAL A 104 -6.97 13.76 -0.11
CA VAL A 104 -6.41 14.87 -0.88
C VAL A 104 -7.49 15.48 -1.78
N PRO A 105 -7.61 16.81 -1.85
CA PRO A 105 -8.48 17.46 -2.82
C PRO A 105 -8.11 17.00 -4.23
N ILE A 106 -9.10 16.62 -5.03
CA ILE A 106 -8.85 16.39 -6.46
C ILE A 106 -8.56 17.77 -7.07
N GLY A 107 -7.35 17.95 -7.59
CA GLY A 107 -6.93 19.20 -8.23
C GLY A 107 -7.68 19.45 -9.54
N PRO A 108 -7.80 20.71 -9.99
CA PRO A 108 -8.36 21.00 -11.30
C PRO A 108 -7.44 20.42 -12.37
N HIS A 109 -7.94 19.52 -13.18
CA HIS A 109 -7.22 19.05 -14.37
C HIS A 109 -7.80 19.75 -15.61
N PRO A 110 -7.05 20.67 -16.26
CA PRO A 110 -7.61 21.54 -17.30
C PRO A 110 -8.05 20.79 -18.56
N SER A 111 -7.56 19.57 -18.79
CA SER A 111 -7.96 18.71 -19.90
C SER A 111 -8.87 17.55 -19.52
N ASP A 112 -9.27 17.41 -18.25
CA ASP A 112 -10.22 16.38 -17.80
C ASP A 112 -11.46 17.05 -17.17
N PRO A 113 -12.59 17.11 -17.89
CA PRO A 113 -13.81 17.77 -17.40
C PRO A 113 -14.42 17.04 -16.19
N ILE A 114 -14.17 15.75 -15.99
CA ILE A 114 -14.66 14.98 -14.84
C ILE A 114 -13.87 15.39 -13.60
N LEU A 115 -12.54 15.41 -13.67
CA LEU A 115 -11.70 15.87 -12.55
C LEU A 115 -11.95 17.35 -12.22
N HIS A 116 -12.22 18.17 -13.23
CA HIS A 116 -12.62 19.56 -13.02
C HIS A 116 -13.94 19.68 -12.25
N LEU A 117 -14.97 18.90 -12.62
CA LEU A 117 -16.24 18.88 -11.89
C LEU A 117 -16.08 18.34 -10.46
N HIS A 118 -15.28 17.29 -10.28
CA HIS A 118 -14.94 16.73 -8.97
C HIS A 118 -14.25 17.76 -8.08
N HIS A 119 -13.31 18.52 -8.63
CA HIS A 119 -12.67 19.64 -7.94
C HIS A 119 -13.69 20.69 -7.47
N LEU A 120 -14.58 21.14 -8.38
CA LEU A 120 -15.63 22.11 -8.06
C LEU A 120 -16.62 21.59 -7.01
N ALA A 121 -16.93 20.30 -7.03
CA ALA A 121 -17.78 19.64 -6.05
C ALA A 121 -17.07 19.34 -4.71
N GLY A 122 -15.79 19.70 -4.57
CA GLY A 122 -15.01 19.44 -3.36
C GLY A 122 -14.74 17.95 -3.11
N VAL A 123 -14.79 17.13 -4.15
CA VAL A 123 -14.48 15.70 -4.07
C VAL A 123 -13.01 15.53 -3.70
N ARG A 124 -12.76 14.64 -2.75
CA ARG A 124 -11.41 14.32 -2.27
C ARG A 124 -11.11 12.88 -2.65
N SER A 125 -9.91 12.63 -3.18
CA SER A 125 -9.39 11.28 -3.37
C SER A 125 -9.02 10.72 -2.01
N VAL A 126 -9.42 9.48 -1.75
CA VAL A 126 -8.91 8.66 -0.66
C VAL A 126 -7.92 7.64 -1.23
N VAL A 127 -7.14 7.01 -0.37
CA VAL A 127 -6.32 5.86 -0.75
C VAL A 127 -7.21 4.61 -0.82
N GLU A 128 -7.13 3.89 -1.92
CA GLU A 128 -7.86 2.65 -2.19
C GLU A 128 -6.91 1.45 -2.06
N ARG A 129 -7.47 0.27 -1.76
CA ARG A 129 -6.75 -1.01 -1.85
C ARG A 129 -7.12 -1.67 -3.15
N ASP A 130 -6.15 -2.19 -3.89
CA ASP A 130 -6.43 -3.03 -5.05
C ASP A 130 -7.03 -4.37 -4.59
N LEU A 131 -8.33 -4.56 -4.84
CA LEU A 131 -9.09 -5.75 -4.47
C LEU A 131 -8.84 -6.93 -5.42
N HIS A 132 -8.13 -6.71 -6.53
CA HIS A 132 -7.76 -7.73 -7.50
C HIS A 132 -6.25 -8.05 -7.47
N TRP A 133 -5.53 -7.48 -6.51
CA TRP A 133 -4.11 -7.75 -6.33
C TRP A 133 -3.86 -9.24 -6.04
N SER A 134 -2.80 -9.77 -6.64
CA SER A 134 -2.28 -11.11 -6.35
C SER A 134 -0.81 -10.98 -5.94
N PRO A 135 -0.35 -11.71 -4.90
CA PRO A 135 1.04 -11.63 -4.48
C PRO A 135 2.02 -11.92 -5.62
N ALA A 136 3.02 -11.05 -5.77
CA ALA A 136 4.04 -11.14 -6.82
C ALA A 136 5.37 -10.56 -6.34
N ALA A 137 6.48 -10.96 -6.96
CA ALA A 137 7.77 -10.37 -6.62
C ALA A 137 7.83 -8.91 -7.06
N ALA A 138 8.55 -8.07 -6.31
CA ALA A 138 8.64 -6.64 -6.58
C ALA A 138 9.04 -6.31 -8.04
N PHE A 139 9.97 -7.07 -8.62
CA PHE A 139 10.38 -6.90 -10.02
C PHE A 139 9.28 -7.20 -11.06
N GLU A 140 8.25 -7.96 -10.69
CA GLU A 140 7.16 -8.34 -11.58
C GLU A 140 6.03 -7.31 -11.58
N CYS A 141 5.81 -6.63 -10.45
CA CYS A 141 4.63 -5.82 -10.22
C CYS A 141 4.91 -4.33 -9.99
N ILE A 142 6.17 -3.93 -9.73
CA ILE A 142 6.53 -2.52 -9.51
C ILE A 142 7.19 -1.96 -10.79
N PRO A 143 6.58 -0.98 -11.48
CA PRO A 143 7.11 -0.48 -12.74
C PRO A 143 8.52 0.11 -12.59
N GLY A 144 9.46 -0.15 -13.51
CA GLY A 144 10.84 0.36 -13.40
C GLY A 144 11.71 -0.32 -12.33
N MET A 145 11.18 -1.34 -11.63
CA MET A 145 11.98 -2.25 -10.82
C MET A 145 12.71 -3.22 -11.78
N ALA A 146 14.03 -3.21 -11.80
CA ALA A 146 14.80 -4.07 -12.71
C ALA A 146 15.06 -5.45 -12.10
N ASP A 147 14.87 -6.50 -12.90
CA ASP A 147 15.46 -7.82 -12.65
C ASP A 147 16.97 -7.72 -12.87
N LYS A 148 17.73 -7.66 -11.77
CA LYS A 148 19.20 -7.56 -11.82
C LYS A 148 19.88 -8.85 -12.27
N GLN A 149 19.17 -9.98 -12.38
CA GLN A 149 19.74 -11.21 -12.95
C GLN A 149 19.83 -11.16 -14.48
N ASN A 150 19.00 -10.35 -15.16
CA ASN A 150 18.94 -10.31 -16.62
C ASN A 150 19.33 -8.96 -17.27
N GLY A 151 19.61 -7.92 -16.50
CA GLY A 151 20.10 -6.63 -17.03
C GLY A 151 19.14 -5.92 -18.00
N ALA A 152 17.88 -6.35 -18.08
CA ALA A 152 16.86 -5.78 -18.92
C ALA A 152 15.79 -5.10 -18.06
N THR A 153 15.77 -3.77 -18.07
CA THR A 153 14.68 -2.98 -17.51
C THR A 153 13.44 -3.20 -18.40
N ARG A 154 12.34 -3.72 -17.85
CA ARG A 154 11.05 -3.70 -18.56
C ARG A 154 10.53 -2.26 -18.60
N ALA A 155 10.30 -1.78 -19.82
CA ALA A 155 9.77 -0.45 -20.13
C ALA A 155 8.26 -0.38 -19.86
#